data_AF-A0A9D9I110-F1
#
_entry.id   AF-A0A9D9I110-F1
#
_cell.length_a   1.000
_cell.length_b   1.000
_cell.length_c   1.000
_cell.angle_alpha   90.00
_cell.angle_beta   90.00
_cell.angle_gamma   90.00
#
_symmetry.space_group_name_H-M   'P 1'
#
loop_
_entity.id
_entity.type
_entity.pdbx_description
1 polymer ?
#
loop_
_entity_poly.entity_id
_entity_poly.type
_entity_poly.pdbx_seq_one_letter_code
_entity_poly.pdbx_strand_id
1 'polypeptide(L)' 'MRKIVLFIAMSLDGYIADRNGNVDWLNGQNEKEETMDVYSDFIKDVDTVVMGWNTYYQVVTIQYH' A
#
# COMPACT_ATOMS: atom_id res chain seq x y z
N MET A 1 6.40 -23.36 -10.70
CA MET A 1 5.15 -22.58 -10.94
C MET A 1 5.35 -21.18 -10.37
N ARG A 2 4.89 -20.13 -11.06
CA ARG A 2 4.91 -18.77 -10.50
C ARG A 2 3.85 -18.64 -9.42
N LYS A 3 4.17 -17.95 -8.32
CA LYS A 3 3.22 -17.65 -7.23
C LYS A 3 2.63 -16.26 -7.48
N ILE A 4 1.32 -16.13 -7.33
CA ILE A 4 0.63 -14.84 -7.32
C ILE A 4 0.29 -14.53 -5.87
N VAL A 5 0.69 -13.36 -5.38
CA VAL A 5 0.48 -12.93 -4.00
C VAL A 5 -0.13 -11.54 -4.02
N LEU A 6 -1.15 -11.33 -3.17
CA LEU A 6 -1.67 -10.00 -2.86
C LEU A 6 -1.11 -9.60 -1.50
N PHE A 7 -0.48 -8.43 -1.44
CA PHE A 7 -0.04 -7.78 -0.21
C PHE A 7 -0.74 -6.43 -0.13
N ILE A 8 -1.57 -6.21 0.90
CA ILE A 8 -2.47 -5.05 0.95
C ILE A 8 -2.74 -4.61 2.39
N ALA A 9 -2.82 -3.30 2.61
CA ALA A 9 -3.38 -2.71 3.83
C ALA A 9 -4.87 -2.39 3.61
N MET A 10 -5.69 -2.61 4.63
CA MET A 10 -7.13 -2.33 4.58
C MET A 10 -7.63 -1.84 5.93
N SER A 11 -8.70 -1.05 5.92
CA SER A 11 -9.43 -0.69 7.11
C SER A 11 -10.07 -1.94 7.75
N LEU A 12 -10.51 -1.82 9.01
CA LEU A 12 -11.15 -2.92 9.73
C LEU A 12 -12.43 -3.41 9.05
N ASP A 13 -13.13 -2.52 8.34
CA ASP A 13 -14.34 -2.81 7.56
C ASP A 13 -14.05 -3.14 6.08
N GLY A 14 -12.79 -3.32 5.70
CA GLY A 14 -12.38 -3.93 4.42
C GLY A 14 -12.21 -2.97 3.25
N TYR A 15 -12.13 -1.65 3.49
CA TYR A 15 -11.85 -0.65 2.47
C TYR A 15 -10.36 -0.36 2.36
N ILE A 16 -9.90 -0.06 1.15
CA ILE A 16 -8.46 0.19 0.86
C ILE A 16 -8.18 1.67 0.56
N ALA A 17 -9.22 2.48 0.41
CA ALA A 17 -9.18 3.91 0.22
C ALA A 17 -10.47 4.53 0.78
N ASP A 18 -10.43 5.80 1.16
CA ASP A 18 -11.63 6.53 1.58
C ASP A 18 -12.56 6.85 0.40
N ARG A 19 -13.66 7.55 0.66
CA ARG A 19 -14.64 7.93 -0.37
C ARG A 19 -14.09 8.88 -1.44
N ASN A 20 -12.98 9.56 -1.16
CA ASN A 20 -12.29 10.46 -2.07
C ASN A 20 -11.11 9.76 -2.78
N GLY A 21 -10.83 8.51 -2.44
CA GLY A 21 -9.70 7.74 -2.97
C GLY A 21 -8.39 7.94 -2.19
N ASN A 22 -8.40 8.62 -1.05
CA ASN A 22 -7.20 8.89 -0.26
C ASN A 22 -6.84 7.72 0.65
N VAL A 23 -5.57 7.67 1.04
CA VAL A 23 -4.99 6.63 1.91
C VAL A 23 -4.34 7.21 3.18
N ASP A 24 -4.61 8.48 3.50
CA ASP A 24 -3.98 9.22 4.61
C ASP A 24 -4.17 8.56 5.97
N TRP A 25 -5.24 7.79 6.13
CA TRP A 25 -5.55 7.01 7.32
C TRP A 25 -4.50 5.92 7.62
N LEU A 26 -3.68 5.52 6.63
CA LEU A 26 -2.57 4.58 6.81
C LEU A 26 -1.45 5.15 7.69
N ASN A 27 -1.32 6.48 7.81
CA ASN A 27 -0.33 7.11 8.68
C ASN A 27 -0.66 6.93 10.18
N GLY A 28 -1.82 6.37 10.51
CA GLY A 28 -2.24 6.10 11.87
C GLY A 28 -2.48 7.38 12.69
N GLN A 29 -2.50 7.23 14.01
CA GLN A 29 -2.71 8.36 14.95
C GLN A 29 -1.41 8.78 15.65
N ASN A 30 -0.33 8.01 15.50
CA ASN A 30 0.87 8.16 16.30
C ASN A 30 2.12 8.00 15.43
N GLU A 31 2.72 9.11 15.02
CA GLU A 31 3.93 9.16 14.18
C GLU A 31 5.15 8.47 14.82
N LYS A 32 5.09 8.14 16.11
CA LYS A 32 6.16 7.51 16.88
C LYS A 32 6.05 5.99 16.98
N GLU A 33 4.94 5.40 16.52
CA GLU A 33 4.86 3.95 16.43
C GLU A 33 5.64 3.49 15.19
N GLU A 34 6.80 2.89 15.43
CA GLU A 34 7.55 2.21 14.38
C GLU A 34 6.70 1.03 13.87
N THR A 35 6.04 1.22 12.74
CA THR A 35 5.51 0.09 11.98
C THR A 35 6.70 -0.74 11.53
N MET A 36 6.75 -2.01 11.97
CA MET A 36 7.75 -2.96 11.47
C MET A 36 7.76 -2.91 9.94
N ASP A 37 8.94 -2.80 9.34
CA ASP A 37 9.10 -2.73 7.88
C ASP A 37 8.91 -4.11 7.22
N VAL A 38 7.68 -4.62 7.28
CA VAL A 38 7.29 -5.91 6.71
C VAL A 38 7.28 -5.85 5.17
N TYR A 39 7.10 -4.66 4.60
CA TYR A 39 7.08 -4.49 3.14
C TYR A 39 8.46 -4.72 2.53
N SER A 40 9.53 -4.17 3.13
CA SER A 40 10.89 -4.37 2.63
C SER A 40 11.31 -5.84 2.63
N ASP A 41 10.87 -6.62 3.61
CA ASP A 41 11.13 -8.06 3.60
C ASP A 41 10.29 -8.80 2.56
N PHE A 42 9.02 -8.41 2.39
CA PHE A 42 8.13 -9.00 1.39
C PHE A 42 8.61 -8.77 -0.06
N ILE A 43 9.02 -7.55 -0.40
CA ILE A 43 9.30 -7.17 -1.79
C ILE A 43 10.62 -7.76 -2.32
N LYS A 44 11.54 -8.20 -1.45
CA LYS A 44 12.86 -8.76 -1.83
C LYS A 44 12.77 -9.92 -2.81
N ASP A 45 11.74 -10.75 -2.68
CA ASP A 45 11.55 -11.95 -3.49
C ASP A 45 10.54 -11.75 -4.65
N VAL A 46 10.06 -10.51 -4.86
CA VAL A 46 9.08 -10.17 -5.90
C VAL A 46 9.78 -9.64 -7.14
N ASP A 47 9.62 -10.33 -8.27
CA ASP A 47 10.26 -9.97 -9.55
C ASP A 47 9.35 -9.16 -10.49
N THR A 48 8.04 -9.13 -10.22
CA THR A 48 7.06 -8.44 -11.08
C THR A 48 5.90 -7.89 -10.25
N VAL A 49 5.58 -6.61 -10.45
CA VAL A 49 4.43 -5.95 -9.85
C VAL A 49 3.37 -5.68 -10.91
N VAL A 50 2.13 -6.05 -10.62
CA VAL A 50 0.95 -5.73 -11.44
C VAL A 50 0.01 -4.90 -10.59
N MET A 51 -0.43 -3.75 -11.11
CA MET A 51 -1.35 -2.85 -10.42
C MET A 51 -2.33 -2.21 -11.40
N GLY A 52 -3.49 -1.81 -10.91
CA GLY A 52 -4.49 -1.09 -11.71
C GLY A 52 -4.13 0.38 -11.93
N TRP A 53 -4.80 1.02 -12.88
CA TRP A 53 -4.59 2.44 -13.22
C TRP A 53 -4.69 3.38 -12.01
N ASN A 54 -5.71 3.21 -11.16
CA ASN A 54 -5.91 4.09 -10.01
C ASN A 54 -4.73 4.02 -9.02
N THR A 55 -4.25 2.81 -8.73
CA THR A 55 -3.08 2.59 -7.86
C THR A 55 -1.81 3.16 -8.50
N TYR A 56 -1.59 2.90 -9.80
CA TYR A 56 -0.45 3.46 -10.52
C TYR A 56 -0.45 4.99 -10.49
N TYR A 57 -1.59 5.61 -10.80
CA TYR A 57 -1.77 7.05 -10.81
C TYR A 57 -1.49 7.68 -9.45
N GLN A 58 -1.96 7.06 -8.35
CA GLN A 58 -1.64 7.50 -6.99
C GLN A 58 -0.14 7.46 -6.71
N VAL A 59 0.54 6.34 -7.01
CA VAL A 59 1.99 6.19 -6.76
C VAL A 59 2.80 7.27 -7.49
N VAL A 60 2.50 7.55 -8.76
CA VAL A 60 3.27 8.53 -9.55
C VAL A 60 2.91 9.99 -9.25
N THR A 61 1.77 10.25 -8.60
CA THR A 61 1.29 11.62 -8.31
C THR A 61 1.63 12.05 -6.88
N ILE A 62 1.60 11.13 -5.91
CA ILE A 62 1.85 11.41 -4.48
C ILE A 62 3.29 11.89 -4.22
N GLN A 63 4.26 11.59 -5.09
CA GLN A 63 5.66 12.04 -4.97
C GLN A 63 5.85 13.58 -4.97
N TYR A 64 4.80 14.38 -5.21
CA TYR A 64 4.87 15.85 -5.34
C TYR A 64 4.29 16.64 -4.14
N HIS A 65 3.96 16.00 -3.02
CA HIS A 65 3.51 16.69 -1.79
C HIS A 65 4.38 16.35 -0.57
#